data_AF-A0A7C2P9Z6-F1
#
_entry.id   AF-A0A7C2P9Z6-F1
#
_cell.length_a   1.000
_cell.length_b   1.000
_cell.length_c   1.000
_cell.angle_alpha   90.00
_cell.angle_beta   90.00
_cell.angle_gamma   90.00
#
_symmetry.space_group_name_H-M   'P 1'
#
loop_
_entity.id
_entity.type
_entity.pdbx_description
1 polymer ?
#
loop_
_entity_poly.entity_id
_entity_poly.type
_entity_poly.pdbx_seq_one_letter_code
_entity_poly.pdbx_strand_id
1 'polypeptide(L)' 'MARCARQIAVDAQLASIARRVFRIPTLDTRKSDSLDFHEVAVWDILQALRLAYRAGQTNE' A
#
# COMPACT_ATOMS: atom_id res chain seq x y z
N MET A 1 -13.21 -12.42 -10.20
CA MET A 1 -12.23 -11.85 -11.14
C MET A 1 -10.83 -12.22 -10.66
N ALA A 2 -10.11 -13.09 -11.38
CA ALA A 2 -8.73 -13.40 -11.03
C ALA A 2 -7.83 -12.20 -11.38
N ARG A 3 -7.02 -11.73 -10.43
CA ARG A 3 -6.00 -10.70 -10.69
C ARG A 3 -4.94 -11.29 -11.62
N CYS A 4 -4.49 -10.53 -12.63
CA CYS A 4 -3.35 -10.95 -13.45
C CYS A 4 -2.04 -10.85 -12.65
N ALA A 5 -0.98 -11.52 -13.10
CA ALA A 5 0.31 -11.54 -12.39
C ALA A 5 0.87 -10.15 -12.10
N ARG A 6 0.69 -9.20 -13.03
CA ARG A 6 1.08 -7.80 -12.85
C ARG A 6 0.37 -7.15 -11.67
N GLN A 7 -0.95 -7.38 -11.53
CA GLN A 7 -1.73 -6.81 -10.44
C GLN A 7 -1.24 -7.35 -9.09
N ILE A 8 -0.95 -8.65 -8.99
CA ILE A 8 -0.38 -9.26 -7.77
C ILE A 8 0.95 -8.61 -7.38
N ALA A 9 1.83 -8.37 -8.36
CA ALA A 9 3.11 -7.71 -8.11
C ALA A 9 2.93 -6.26 -7.63
N VAL A 10 2.00 -5.52 -8.23
CA VAL A 10 1.64 -4.16 -7.79
C VAL A 10 1.09 -4.18 -6.35
N ASP A 11 0.18 -5.09 -6.04
CA ASP A 11 -0.40 -5.19 -4.70
C ASP A 11 0.67 -5.52 -3.64
N ALA A 12 1.63 -6.39 -3.97
CA ALA A 12 2.75 -6.72 -3.09
C ALA A 12 3.66 -5.49 -2.83
N GLN A 13 3.91 -4.67 -3.86
CA GLN A 13 4.65 -3.41 -3.72
C GLN A 13 3.88 -2.41 -2.84
N LEU A 14 2.58 -2.24 -3.07
CA LEU A 14 1.73 -1.36 -2.25
C LEU A 14 1.69 -1.79 -0.79
N ALA A 15 1.55 -3.10 -0.52
CA ALA A 15 1.58 -3.65 0.83
C ALA A 15 2.94 -3.42 1.52
N SER A 16 4.05 -3.49 0.77
CA SER A 16 5.38 -3.16 1.28
C SER A 16 5.51 -1.69 1.69
N ILE A 17 5.00 -0.77 0.86
CA ILE A 17 4.99 0.67 1.15
C ILE A 17 4.13 0.95 2.38
N ALA A 18 2.92 0.38 2.46
CA ALA A 18 2.01 0.58 3.59
C ALA A 18 2.61 0.12 4.93
N ARG A 19 3.28 -1.04 4.95
CA ARG A 19 4.00 -1.53 6.14
C ARG A 19 5.11 -0.58 6.59
N ARG A 20 5.87 -0.03 5.64
CA ARG A 20 7.04 0.82 5.95
C ARG A 20 6.64 2.23 6.38
N VAL A 21 5.65 2.83 5.73
CA VAL A 21 5.28 4.24 5.93
C VAL A 21 4.21 4.37 7.00
N PHE A 22 3.15 3.55 6.95
CA PHE A 22 2.00 3.67 7.85
C PHE A 22 2.04 2.69 9.03
N ARG A 23 2.98 1.74 9.04
CA ARG A 23 3.02 0.61 10.00
C ARG A 23 1.75 -0.25 9.96
N ILE A 24 1.03 -0.24 8.84
CA ILE A 24 -0.16 -1.05 8.61
C ILE A 24 0.28 -2.43 8.11
N PRO A 25 -0.06 -3.53 8.80
CA PRO A 25 0.47 -4.85 8.48
C PRO A 25 -0.07 -5.43 7.16
N THR A 26 -1.31 -5.12 6.81
CA THR A 26 -1.98 -5.58 5.58
C THR A 26 -2.94 -4.52 5.04
N LEU A 27 -3.15 -4.53 3.72
CA LEU A 27 -4.18 -3.72 3.04
C LEU A 27 -5.46 -4.53 2.78
N ASP A 28 -5.53 -5.79 3.22
CA ASP A 28 -6.74 -6.59 3.17
C ASP A 28 -7.72 -6.13 4.25
N THR A 29 -9.00 -6.03 3.90
CA THR A 29 -10.07 -5.71 4.85
C THR A 29 -10.28 -6.84 5.86
N ARG A 30 -10.29 -6.49 7.14
CA ARG A 30 -10.38 -7.41 8.27
C ARG A 30 -11.74 -7.40 8.96
N LYS A 31 -12.65 -6.51 8.52
CA LYS A 31 -14.00 -6.32 9.06
C LYS A 31 -13.97 -5.95 10.55
N SER A 32 -13.03 -5.09 10.92
CA SER A 32 -12.83 -4.64 12.28
C SER A 32 -12.31 -3.21 12.27
N ASP A 33 -13.07 -2.30 12.90
CA ASP A 33 -12.77 -0.87 12.81
C ASP A 33 -11.35 -0.53 13.27
N SER A 34 -10.90 -1.10 14.40
CA SER A 34 -9.56 -0.87 14.94
C SER A 34 -8.42 -1.44 14.09
N LEU A 35 -8.73 -2.36 13.17
CA LEU A 35 -7.77 -2.98 12.27
C LEU A 35 -7.81 -2.41 10.85
N ASP A 36 -8.93 -1.78 10.46
CA ASP A 36 -9.17 -1.29 9.10
C ASP A 36 -9.11 0.24 8.98
N PHE A 37 -9.33 0.99 10.08
CA PHE A 37 -9.21 2.44 10.11
C PHE A 37 -7.94 2.88 10.83
N HIS A 38 -7.18 3.76 10.17
CA HIS A 38 -5.90 4.26 10.67
C HIS A 38 -5.85 5.78 10.57
N GLU A 39 -5.46 6.44 11.66
CA GLU A 39 -5.06 7.84 11.62
C GLU A 39 -3.67 7.94 11.01
N VAL A 40 -3.57 8.66 9.89
CA VAL A 40 -2.32 8.81 9.14
C VAL A 40 -2.01 10.29 8.94
N ALA A 41 -0.75 10.66 9.13
CA ALA A 41 -0.35 12.03 8.91
C ALA A 41 -0.27 12.35 7.41
N VAL A 42 -0.58 13.60 7.05
CA VAL A 42 -0.57 14.04 5.64
C VAL A 42 0.81 13.93 4.99
N TRP A 43 1.89 14.06 5.76
CA TRP A 43 3.25 13.88 5.25
C TRP A 43 3.58 12.42 4.95
N ASP A 44 3.04 11.47 5.70
CA ASP A 44 3.21 10.04 5.45
C ASP A 44 2.44 9.61 4.20
N ILE A 45 1.24 10.15 3.99
CA ILE A 45 0.48 9.97 2.73
C ILE A 45 1.33 10.42 1.54
N LEU A 46 1.89 11.63 1.63
CA LEU A 46 2.72 12.17 0.55
C LEU A 46 3.99 11.33 0.31
N GLN A 47 4.62 10.79 1.36
CA GLN A 47 5.75 9.87 1.24
C GLN A 47 5.35 8.56 0.53
N ALA A 48 4.25 7.94 0.94
CA ALA A 48 3.76 6.70 0.33
C ALA A 48 3.44 6.89 -1.16
N LEU A 49 2.78 7.99 -1.53
CA LEU A 49 2.48 8.32 -2.93
C LEU A 49 3.75 8.49 -3.77
N ARG A 50 4.76 9.18 -3.25
CA ARG A 50 6.06 9.32 -3.94
C ARG A 50 6.80 7.99 -4.11
N LEU A 51 6.66 7.07 -3.15
CA LEU A 51 7.25 5.74 -3.27
C LEU A 51 6.51 4.90 -4.30
N ALA A 52 5.17 4.93 -4.30
CA ALA A 52 4.35 4.22 -5.28
C ALA A 52 4.62 4.73 -6.72
N TYR A 53 4.71 6.05 -6.91
CA TYR A 53 5.01 6.66 -8.20
C TYR A 53 6.40 6.27 -8.73
N ARG A 54 7.43 6.26 -7.86
CA ARG A 54 8.78 5.82 -8.24
C ARG A 54 8.85 4.32 -8.54
N ALA A 55 8.14 3.50 -7.76
CA ALA A 55 8.04 2.07 -8.03
C ALA A 55 7.42 1.81 -9.41
N GLY A 56 6.38 2.56 -9.80
CA GLY A 56 5.78 2.47 -11.13
C GLY A 56 6.75 2.74 -12.28
N GLN A 57 7.63 3.74 -12.14
CA GLN A 57 8.63 4.11 -13.15
C GLN A 57 9.80 3.11 -13.29
N THR A 58 10.09 2.34 -12.24
CA THR A 58 11.19 1.35 -12.27
C THR A 58 10.75 0.02 -12.88
N ASN A 59 9.44 -0.18 -13.08
CA ASN A 59 8.86 -1.41 -13.64
C ASN A 59 8.55 -1.30 -15.15
N GLU A 60 9.12 -0.31 -15.84
CA GLU A 60 9.21 -0.23 -17.32
C GLU A 60 10.60 -0.65 -17.79
#